data_AF-A0A8S3X9M8-F1
#
_entry.id   AF-A0A8S3X9M8-F1
#
_cell.length_a   1.000
_cell.length_b   1.000
_cell.length_c   1.000
_cell.angle_alpha   90.00
_cell.angle_beta   90.00
_cell.angle_gamma   90.00
#
_symmetry.space_group_name_H-M   'P 1'
#
loop_
_entity.id
_entity.type
_entity.pdbx_description
1 polymer ?
#
loop_
_entity_poly.entity_id
_entity_poly.type
_entity_poly.pdbx_seq_one_letter_code
_entity_poly.pdbx_strand_id
1 'polypeptide(L)' 'MKAAIEEKSAIINNLKKENTQLQASVKDLTTRLNIVESHMRECNIKVNGVHEHKAEYLANTIVQLGQAVKNSLSVDDI' A
#
# COMPACT_ATOMS: atom_id res chain seq x y z
N MET A 1 -4.79 43.61 28.05
CA MET A 1 -5.50 43.18 26.81
C MET A 1 -4.54 42.94 25.65
N LYS A 2 -3.67 43.89 25.27
CA LYS A 2 -2.71 43.74 24.16
C LYS A 2 -1.71 42.57 24.31
N ALA A 3 -1.07 42.43 25.48
CA ALA A 3 -0.10 41.36 25.73
C ALA A 3 -0.70 39.94 25.58
N ALA A 4 -1.93 39.73 26.04
CA ALA A 4 -2.62 38.44 25.90
C ALA A 4 -2.98 38.11 24.44
N ILE A 5 -3.20 39.12 23.60
CA ILE A 5 -3.45 38.95 22.17
C ILE A 5 -2.15 38.59 21.44
N GLU A 6 -1.04 39.22 21.81
CA GLU A 6 0.29 38.92 21.27
C GLU A 6 0.75 37.51 21.64
N GLU A 7 0.57 37.11 22.90
CA GLU A 7 0.86 35.76 23.38
C GLU A 7 0.02 34.71 22.62
N LYS A 8 -1.29 34.90 22.51
CA LYS A 8 -2.17 33.99 21.75
C LYS A 8 -1.78 33.93 20.28
N SER A 9 -1.39 35.05 19.67
CA SER A 9 -0.93 35.08 18.27
C SER A 9 0.37 34.31 18.09
N ALA A 10 1.31 34.42 19.03
CA ALA A 10 2.54 33.64 19.02
C ALA A 10 2.27 32.13 19.13
N ILE A 11 1.36 31.73 20.03
CA ILE A 11 0.94 30.33 20.19
C ILE A 11 0.30 29.82 18.89
N ILE A 12 -0.62 30.58 18.29
CA ILE A 12 -1.27 30.20 17.02
C ILE A 12 -0.23 30.01 15.92
N ASN A 13 0.76 30.89 15.82
CA ASN A 13 1.80 30.79 14.80
C ASN A 13 2.69 29.55 15.03
N ASN A 14 3.04 29.25 16.27
CA ASN A 14 3.78 28.03 16.61
C ASN A 14 2.97 26.77 16.25
N LEU A 15 1.70 26.71 16.64
CA LEU A 15 0.83 25.59 16.31
C LEU A 15 0.66 25.40 14.80
N LYS A 16 0.54 26.50 14.02
CA LYS A 16 0.49 26.42 12.55
C LYS A 16 1.78 25.85 11.97
N LYS A 17 2.93 26.27 12.49
CA LYS A 17 4.24 25.76 12.06
C LYS A 17 4.37 24.28 12.36
N GLU A 18 4.05 23.86 13.59
CA GLU A 18 4.08 22.46 14.01
C GLU A 18 3.13 21.60 13.17
N ASN A 19 1.90 22.06 12.94
CA ASN A 19 0.94 21.34 12.09
C ASN A 19 1.47 21.18 10.66
N THR A 20 2.08 22.22 10.10
CA THR A 20 2.69 22.16 8.75
C THR A 20 3.82 21.13 8.71
N GLN A 21 4.67 21.07 9.74
CA GLN A 21 5.75 20.09 9.84
C GLN A 21 5.22 18.66 10.03
N LEU A 22 4.18 18.47 10.83
CA LEU A 22 3.52 17.18 11.02
C LEU A 22 2.88 16.70 9.72
N GLN A 23 2.16 17.57 9.01
CA GLN A 23 1.58 17.24 7.70
C GLN A 23 2.65 16.84 6.69
N ALA A 24 3.78 17.56 6.64
CA ALA A 24 4.89 17.21 5.77
C ALA A 24 5.47 15.83 6.13
N SER A 25 5.63 15.54 7.41
CA SER A 25 6.16 14.26 7.90
C SER A 25 5.21 13.10 7.60
N VAL A 26 3.91 13.29 7.80
CA VAL A 26 2.89 12.29 7.45
C VAL A 26 2.89 12.00 5.95
N LYS A 27 3.03 13.05 5.12
CA LYS A 27 3.11 12.89 3.67
C LYS A 27 4.35 12.08 3.27
N ASP A 28 5.52 12.41 3.81
CA ASP A 28 6.77 11.66 3.55
C ASP A 28 6.64 10.18 3.94
N LEU A 29 6.18 9.92 5.15
CA LEU A 29 5.99 8.55 5.65
C LEU A 29 4.98 7.77 4.80
N THR A 30 3.89 8.40 4.38
CA THR A 30 2.89 7.79 3.50
C THR A 30 3.50 7.42 2.15
N THR A 31 4.28 8.32 1.55
CA THR A 31 4.97 8.05 0.28
C THR A 31 5.94 6.89 0.41
N ARG A 32 6.73 6.85 1.47
CA ARG A 32 7.69 5.76 1.73
C ARG A 32 6.98 4.43 1.96
N LEU A 33 5.86 4.44 2.70
CA LEU A 33 5.05 3.25 2.92
C LEU A 33 4.50 2.70 1.61
N ASN A 34 3.95 3.57 0.75
CA ASN A 34 3.43 3.16 -0.55
C ASN A 34 4.50 2.51 -1.43
N ILE A 35 5.73 3.02 -1.40
CA ILE A 35 6.86 2.43 -2.13
C ILE A 35 7.15 1.03 -1.60
N VAL A 36 7.22 0.87 -0.28
CA VAL A 36 7.46 -0.44 0.34
C VAL A 36 6.35 -1.43 0.00
N GLU A 37 5.08 -1.03 0.11
CA GLU A 37 3.95 -1.89 -0.26
C GLU A 37 3.97 -2.29 -1.73
N SER A 38 4.35 -1.36 -2.61
CA SER A 38 4.51 -1.65 -4.04
C SER A 38 5.59 -2.69 -4.28
N HIS A 39 6.75 -2.56 -3.64
CA HIS A 39 7.83 -3.55 -3.76
C HIS A 39 7.44 -4.91 -3.18
N MET A 40 6.74 -4.95 -2.05
CA MET A 40 6.26 -6.21 -1.47
C MET A 40 5.26 -6.94 -2.36
N ARG A 41 4.57 -6.23 -3.25
CA ARG A 41 3.61 -6.79 -4.20
C ARG A 41 4.16 -6.85 -5.63
N GLU A 42 5.42 -6.53 -5.86
CA GLU A 42 6.03 -6.42 -7.19
C GLU A 42 5.98 -7.76 -7.95
N CYS A 43 6.10 -8.88 -7.23
CA CYS A 43 6.00 -10.22 -7.80
C CYS A 43 4.59 -10.83 -7.71
N ASN A 44 3.60 -10.12 -7.17
CA ASN A 44 2.26 -10.66 -7.02
C ASN A 44 1.55 -10.67 -8.38
N ILE A 45 1.08 -11.84 -8.80
CA ILE A 45 0.28 -11.99 -10.02
C ILE A 45 -1.20 -11.92 -9.63
N LYS A 46 -1.94 -11.00 -10.25
CA LYS A 46 -3.39 -10.89 -10.07
C LYS A 46 -4.10 -11.69 -11.16
N VAL A 47 -4.75 -12.79 -10.77
CA VAL A 47 -5.57 -13.61 -11.66
C VAL A 47 -7.04 -13.22 -11.48
N ASN A 48 -7.68 -12.75 -12.55
CA ASN A 48 -9.10 -12.34 -12.54
C ASN A 48 -9.94 -13.32 -13.37
N GLY A 49 -11.23 -13.42 -13.06
CA GLY A 49 -12.17 -14.24 -13.83
C GLY A 49 -12.00 -15.75 -13.60
N VAL A 50 -11.39 -16.15 -12.48
CA VAL A 50 -11.39 -17.54 -12.02
C VAL A 50 -12.78 -17.83 -11.44
N HIS A 51 -13.36 -18.98 -11.79
CA HIS A 51 -14.62 -19.41 -11.19
C HIS A 51 -14.35 -19.73 -9.72
N GLU A 52 -15.24 -19.35 -8.81
CA GLU A 52 -15.08 -19.67 -7.39
C GLU A 52 -15.88 -20.95 -7.07
N HIS A 53 -15.27 -22.12 -7.28
CA HIS A 53 -15.85 -23.36 -6.79
C HIS A 53 -15.29 -23.72 -5.40
N LYS A 54 -16.15 -24.16 -4.47
CA LYS A 54 -15.76 -24.48 -3.07
C LYS A 54 -14.69 -25.57 -2.92
N ALA A 55 -14.44 -26.34 -3.96
CA ALA A 55 -13.46 -27.43 -3.99
C ALA A 55 -12.26 -27.11 -4.91
N GLU A 56 -12.15 -25.88 -5.41
CA GLU A 56 -11.09 -25.50 -6.32
C GLU A 56 -9.80 -25.21 -5.57
N TYR A 57 -8.72 -25.84 -6.01
CA TYR A 57 -7.39 -25.64 -5.45
C TYR A 57 -6.62 -24.69 -6.35
N LEU A 58 -6.28 -23.51 -5.82
CA LEU A 58 -5.66 -22.41 -6.59
C LEU A 58 -4.43 -22.87 -7.39
N ALA A 59 -3.56 -23.70 -6.80
CA ALA A 59 -2.36 -24.15 -7.50
C ALA A 59 -2.69 -24.98 -8.76
N ASN A 60 -3.76 -25.79 -8.72
CA ASN A 60 -4.21 -26.53 -9.92
C ASN A 60 -4.67 -25.58 -11.02
N THR A 61 -5.38 -24.51 -10.67
CA THR A 61 -5.79 -23.48 -11.63
C THR A 61 -4.58 -22.78 -12.24
N ILE A 62 -3.57 -22.44 -11.45
CA ILE A 62 -2.32 -21.84 -11.95
C ILE A 62 -1.56 -22.80 -12.90
N VAL A 63 -1.48 -24.10 -12.56
CA VAL A 63 -0.89 -25.11 -13.44
C VAL A 63 -1.65 -25.21 -14.77
N GLN A 64 -2.99 -25.21 -14.75
CA GLN A 64 -3.81 -25.22 -15.97
C GLN A 64 -3.60 -23.96 -16.82
N LEU A 65 -3.48 -22.79 -16.20
CA LEU A 65 -3.15 -21.55 -16.90
C LEU A 65 -1.75 -21.62 -17.54
N GLY A 66 -0.77 -22.20 -16.86
CA GLY A 66 0.57 -22.46 -17.41
C GLY A 66 0.52 -23.37 -18.64
N GLN A 67 -0.25 -24.46 -18.58
CA GLN A 67 -0.43 -25.39 -19.70
C GLN A 67 -1.04 -24.71 -20.94
N ALA A 68 -2.01 -23.81 -20.75
CA ALA A 68 -2.64 -23.06 -21.85
C ALA A 68 -1.62 -22.23 -22.65
N VAL A 69 -0.58 -21.72 -21.98
CA VAL A 69 0.53 -20.97 -22.62
C VAL A 69 1.75 -21.85 -22.92
N LYS A 70 1.60 -23.18 -22.88
CA LYS A 70 2.65 -24.18 -23.10
C LYS A 70 3.84 -24.08 -22.14
N ASN A 71 3.58 -23.67 -20.90
CA ASN A 71 4.54 -23.67 -19.80
C ASN A 71 4.32 -24.93 -18.92
N SER A 72 5.40 -25.64 -18.58
CA SER A 72 5.39 -26.86 -17.77
C SER A 72 5.58 -26.54 -16.28
N LEU A 73 4.64 -25.78 -15.71
CA LEU A 73 4.61 -25.50 -14.28
C LEU A 73 4.00 -26.70 -13.52
N SER A 74 4.60 -27.10 -12.41
CA SER A 74 4.06 -28.10 -11.49
C SER A 74 3.59 -27.45 -10.18
N VAL A 75 2.83 -28.19 -9.38
CA VAL A 75 2.39 -27.70 -8.05
C VAL A 75 3.58 -27.47 -7.12
N ASP A 76 4.66 -28.24 -7.28
CA ASP A 76 5.88 -28.10 -6.47
C ASP A 76 6.67 -26.81 -6.82
N ASP A 77 6.36 -26.17 -7.95
CA ASP A 77 6.95 -24.89 -8.38
C ASP A 77 6.20 -23.66 -7.82
N ILE A 78 5.05 -23.86 -7.13
CA ILE A 78 4.13 -22.81 -6.64
C ILE A 78 4.19 -22.73 -5.11
#